data_AF-A0A521E0M5-F1
#
_entry.id   AF-A0A521E0M5-F1
#
_cell.length_a   1.000
_cell.length_b   1.000
_cell.length_c   1.000
_cell.angle_alpha   90.00
_cell.angle_beta   90.00
_cell.angle_gamma   90.00
#
_symmetry.space_group_name_H-M   'P 1'
#
loop_
_entity.id
_entity.type
_entity.pdbx_description
1 polymer ?
#
loop_
_entity_poly.entity_id
_entity_poly.type
_entity_poly.pdbx_seq_one_letter_code
_entity_poly.pdbx_strand_id
1 'polypeptide(L)'
;MEFNIVNGKLIGIQWYDNSKSKESSYSQDHKRLPEFIYSSINWKLVPDLGDKEINVATSFSADSTGRIDSAIILRGSKNQFKADKIFEDEALRVIKLIPEWDVYYRKGKHIRQSWMFVVRFSEDSRKKYSLTEEEKIKIPSE
;
A
#
# COMPACT_ATOMS: atom_id res chain seq x y z
N MET A 1 28.39 3.17 2.85
CA MET A 1 29.82 3.24 2.49
C MET A 1 30.10 2.23 1.39
N GLU A 2 31.03 2.53 0.49
CA GLU A 2 31.53 1.62 -0.53
C GLU A 2 33.05 1.69 -0.61
N PHE A 3 33.68 0.53 -0.80
CA PHE A 3 35.13 0.40 -0.94
C PHE A 3 35.48 0.22 -2.43
N ASN A 4 36.38 1.04 -2.94
CA ASN A 4 36.94 0.88 -4.27
C ASN A 4 38.25 0.08 -4.16
N ILE A 5 38.25 -1.14 -4.70
CA ILE A 5 39.39 -2.07 -4.61
C ILE A 5 39.85 -2.41 -6.02
N VAL A 6 41.16 -2.26 -6.29
CA VAL A 6 41.80 -2.64 -7.56
C VAL A 6 42.99 -3.53 -7.26
N ASN A 7 43.05 -4.70 -7.91
CA ASN A 7 44.13 -5.69 -7.71
C ASN A 7 44.36 -6.05 -6.23
N GLY A 8 43.28 -6.20 -5.45
CA GLY A 8 43.34 -6.51 -4.03
C GLY A 8 43.79 -5.36 -3.12
N LYS A 9 44.00 -4.15 -3.65
CA LYS A 9 44.37 -2.95 -2.87
C LYS A 9 43.18 -2.00 -2.76
N LEU A 10 42.90 -1.52 -1.55
CA LEU A 10 41.95 -0.44 -1.31
C LEU A 10 42.52 0.86 -1.88
N ILE A 11 41.82 1.46 -2.85
CA ILE A 11 42.23 2.70 -3.52
C ILE A 11 41.34 3.89 -3.13
N GLY A 12 40.20 3.66 -2.49
CA GLY A 12 39.34 4.75 -2.04
C GLY A 12 38.11 4.26 -1.29
N ILE A 13 37.52 5.18 -0.51
CA ILE A 13 36.28 4.97 0.22
C ILE A 13 35.30 6.06 -0.22
N GLN A 14 34.09 5.65 -0.59
CA GLN A 14 33.00 6.57 -0.88
C GLN A 14 31.92 6.49 0.20
N TRP A 15 31.62 7.66 0.76
CA TRP A 15 30.53 7.83 1.72
C TRP A 15 29.27 8.28 0.98
N TYR A 16 28.13 7.79 1.45
CA TYR A 16 26.83 8.10 0.90
C TYR A 16 25.88 8.40 2.04
N ASP A 17 25.04 9.42 1.85
CA ASP A 17 24.01 9.77 2.80
C ASP A 17 22.69 9.06 2.43
N ASN A 18 22.28 8.11 3.27
CA ASN A 18 20.98 7.44 3.15
C ASN A 18 20.02 7.82 4.30
N SER A 19 20.35 8.86 5.09
CA SER A 19 19.61 9.26 6.30
C SER A 19 18.16 9.68 6.03
N LYS A 20 17.85 10.06 4.79
CA LYS A 20 16.49 10.37 4.32
C LYS A 20 15.61 9.13 4.11
N SER A 21 16.15 7.93 4.28
CA SER A 21 15.34 6.72 4.26
C SER A 21 14.45 6.68 5.49
N LYS A 22 13.21 6.24 5.33
CA LYS A 22 12.27 6.07 6.42
C LYS A 22 11.33 4.90 6.15
N GLU A 23 10.86 4.29 7.22
CA GLU A 23 9.83 3.26 7.19
C GLU A 23 8.52 3.86 7.70
N SER A 24 7.44 3.54 7.01
CA SER A 24 6.09 3.94 7.35
C SER A 24 5.50 2.96 8.34
N SER A 25 4.80 3.46 9.35
CA SER A 25 3.99 2.61 10.24
C SER A 25 3.00 1.71 9.50
N TYR A 26 2.55 2.10 8.29
CA TYR A 26 1.65 1.30 7.45
C TYR A 26 2.34 0.10 6.80
N SER A 27 3.65 0.14 6.55
CA SER A 27 4.40 -1.00 6.02
C SER A 27 4.87 -1.94 7.13
N GLN A 28 5.15 -1.40 8.32
CA GLN A 28 5.70 -2.15 9.45
C GLN A 28 4.62 -2.88 10.26
N ASP A 29 3.40 -2.32 10.35
CA ASP A 29 2.29 -2.93 11.07
C ASP A 29 1.30 -3.60 10.10
N HIS A 30 1.23 -4.93 10.19
CA HIS A 30 0.36 -5.77 9.37
C HIS A 30 -1.13 -5.47 9.54
N LYS A 31 -1.57 -4.79 10.61
CA LYS A 31 -2.97 -4.41 10.82
C LYS A 31 -3.27 -3.01 10.29
N ARG A 32 -2.33 -2.09 10.45
CA ARG A 32 -2.55 -0.65 10.21
C ARG A 32 -2.91 -0.35 8.76
N LEU A 33 -2.22 -0.94 7.80
CA LEU A 33 -2.55 -0.74 6.38
C LEU A 33 -3.93 -1.31 6.02
N PRO A 34 -4.25 -2.60 6.30
CA PRO A 34 -5.59 -3.11 6.07
C PRO A 34 -6.69 -2.29 6.75
N GLU A 35 -6.52 -1.92 8.01
CA GLU A 35 -7.49 -1.11 8.76
C GLU A 35 -7.72 0.24 8.10
N PHE A 36 -6.65 0.94 7.72
CA PHE A 36 -6.75 2.21 7.00
C PHE A 36 -7.44 2.05 5.65
N ILE A 37 -7.02 1.06 4.84
CA ILE A 37 -7.58 0.85 3.51
C ILE A 37 -9.07 0.56 3.59
N TYR A 38 -9.48 -0.41 4.41
CA TYR A 38 -10.88 -0.83 4.45
C TYR A 38 -11.80 0.18 5.14
N SER A 39 -11.31 0.93 6.14
CA SER A 39 -12.05 2.05 6.73
C SER A 39 -12.17 3.26 5.79
N SER A 40 -11.24 3.40 4.84
CA SER A 40 -11.26 4.47 3.85
C SER A 40 -12.14 4.16 2.64
N ILE A 41 -12.61 2.92 2.47
CA ILE A 41 -13.49 2.54 1.35
C ILE A 41 -14.86 3.23 1.52
N ASN A 42 -15.33 3.84 0.44
CA ASN A 42 -16.70 4.32 0.34
C ASN A 42 -17.63 3.17 -0.03
N TRP A 43 -18.03 2.40 0.98
CA TRP A 43 -18.90 1.23 0.82
C TRP A 43 -20.27 1.55 0.19
N LYS A 44 -20.71 2.81 0.19
CA LYS A 44 -21.96 3.24 -0.47
C LYS A 44 -21.89 3.20 -2.00
N LEU A 45 -20.68 3.28 -2.58
CA LEU A 45 -20.47 3.20 -4.03
C LEU A 45 -20.28 1.77 -4.52
N VAL A 46 -19.99 0.85 -3.61
CA VAL A 46 -19.74 -0.56 -3.92
C VAL A 46 -21.09 -1.30 -3.99
N PRO A 47 -21.43 -1.99 -5.09
CA PRO A 47 -22.69 -2.72 -5.19
C PRO A 47 -22.75 -3.89 -4.21
N ASP A 48 -23.95 -4.38 -3.90
CA ASP A 48 -24.13 -5.58 -3.09
C ASP A 48 -23.43 -6.79 -3.73
N LEU A 49 -22.62 -7.48 -2.93
CA LEU A 49 -21.83 -8.62 -3.35
C LEU A 49 -22.48 -9.95 -2.98
N GLY A 50 -23.46 -9.97 -2.07
CA GLY A 50 -23.95 -11.22 -1.47
C GLY A 50 -22.80 -12.05 -0.90
N ASP A 51 -22.69 -13.31 -1.31
CA ASP A 51 -21.60 -14.20 -0.88
C ASP A 51 -20.33 -14.09 -1.74
N LYS A 52 -20.31 -13.16 -2.72
CA LYS A 52 -19.16 -13.02 -3.63
C LYS A 52 -18.06 -12.18 -3.00
N GLU A 53 -16.85 -12.48 -3.43
CA GLU A 53 -15.66 -11.72 -3.12
C GLU A 53 -15.01 -11.23 -4.41
N ILE A 54 -14.60 -9.96 -4.41
CA ILE A 54 -13.89 -9.34 -5.52
C ILE A 54 -12.53 -8.87 -5.03
N ASN A 55 -11.48 -9.39 -5.65
CA ASN A 55 -10.09 -9.05 -5.35
C ASN A 55 -9.52 -8.14 -6.43
N VAL A 56 -9.06 -6.96 -6.03
CA VAL A 56 -8.39 -6.00 -6.90
C VAL A 56 -6.92 -5.91 -6.51
N ALA A 57 -6.05 -6.50 -7.32
CA ALA A 57 -4.61 -6.41 -7.13
C ALA A 57 -4.11 -5.04 -7.60
N THR A 58 -3.40 -4.34 -6.73
CA THR A 58 -2.80 -3.03 -7.01
C THR A 58 -1.30 -3.09 -6.89
N SER A 59 -0.62 -2.26 -7.67
CA SER A 59 0.79 -1.94 -7.50
C SER A 59 0.93 -0.44 -7.30
N PHE A 60 1.72 -0.03 -6.31
CA PHE A 60 1.93 1.37 -6.01
C PHE A 60 3.37 1.66 -5.61
N SER A 61 3.75 2.93 -5.66
CA SER A 61 5.07 3.39 -5.21
C SER A 61 4.98 4.82 -4.73
N ALA A 62 5.83 5.16 -3.76
CA ALA A 62 5.94 6.51 -3.24
C ALA A 62 7.10 7.29 -3.86
N ASP A 63 6.96 8.61 -3.81
CA ASP A 63 8.02 9.56 -4.12
C ASP A 63 9.05 9.68 -2.98
N SER A 64 10.02 10.56 -3.16
CA SER A 64 11.08 10.80 -2.17
C SER A 64 10.60 11.41 -0.84
N THR A 65 9.34 11.83 -0.75
CA THR A 65 8.70 12.36 0.46
C THR A 65 7.87 11.30 1.19
N GLY A 66 7.66 10.14 0.56
CA GLY A 66 6.82 9.06 1.05
C GLY A 66 5.36 9.19 0.63
N ARG A 67 5.01 10.10 -0.28
CA ARG A 67 3.64 10.21 -0.81
C ARG A 67 3.45 9.24 -1.97
N ILE A 68 2.32 8.52 -1.98
CA ILE A 68 1.97 7.65 -3.10
C ILE A 68 1.46 8.50 -4.26
N ASP A 69 2.29 8.65 -5.28
CA ASP A 69 2.02 9.39 -6.52
C ASP A 69 1.84 8.45 -7.73
N SER A 70 2.10 7.15 -7.58
CA SER A 70 1.81 6.13 -8.60
C SER A 70 1.09 4.94 -8.00
N ALA A 71 -0.07 4.60 -8.57
CA ALA A 71 -0.86 3.41 -8.25
C ALA A 71 -1.54 2.91 -9.52
N ILE A 72 -1.46 1.61 -9.79
CA ILE A 72 -1.98 0.94 -10.98
C ILE A 72 -2.68 -0.37 -10.60
N ILE A 73 -3.62 -0.82 -11.45
CA ILE A 73 -4.24 -2.14 -11.33
C ILE A 73 -3.34 -3.18 -12.00
N LEU A 74 -3.06 -4.28 -11.29
CA LEU A 74 -2.37 -5.44 -11.84
C LEU A 74 -3.40 -6.40 -12.44
N ARG A 75 -3.32 -6.62 -13.75
CA ARG A 75 -4.14 -7.63 -14.44
C ARG A 75 -3.36 -8.95 -14.50
N GLY A 76 -3.83 -9.97 -13.80
CA GLY A 76 -3.23 -11.31 -13.84
C GLY A 76 -3.41 -11.99 -15.22
N SER A 77 -2.58 -13.00 -15.52
CA SER A 77 -2.48 -13.66 -16.84
C SER A 77 -3.73 -14.40 -17.35
N LYS A 78 -4.84 -14.38 -16.60
CA LYS A 78 -6.14 -14.97 -16.97
C LYS A 78 -7.33 -14.14 -16.49
N ASN A 79 -7.20 -12.81 -16.41
CA ASN A 79 -8.23 -11.93 -15.83
C ASN A 79 -8.56 -12.25 -14.35
N GLN A 80 -7.65 -12.89 -13.61
CA GLN A 80 -7.86 -13.31 -12.21
C GLN A 80 -8.16 -12.14 -11.25
N PHE A 81 -7.81 -10.92 -11.65
CA PHE A 81 -8.08 -9.67 -10.92
C PHE A 81 -8.91 -8.69 -11.75
N LYS A 82 -9.62 -9.17 -12.78
CA LYS A 82 -10.53 -8.32 -13.54
C LYS A 82 -11.76 -8.08 -12.67
N ALA A 83 -11.90 -6.86 -12.20
CA ALA A 83 -13.08 -6.40 -11.50
C ALA A 83 -13.82 -5.36 -12.34
N ASP A 84 -15.07 -5.10 -12.01
CA ASP A 84 -15.79 -3.98 -12.62
C ASP A 84 -15.10 -2.66 -12.25
N LYS A 85 -15.21 -1.67 -13.14
CA LYS A 85 -14.52 -0.38 -13.02
C LYS A 85 -14.75 0.30 -11.67
N ILE A 86 -15.92 0.11 -11.06
CA ILE A 86 -16.26 0.65 -9.73
C ILE A 86 -15.28 0.16 -8.66
N PHE A 87 -14.93 -1.12 -8.65
CA PHE A 87 -13.98 -1.69 -7.69
C PHE A 87 -12.55 -1.29 -8.01
N GLU A 88 -12.18 -1.25 -9.30
CA GLU A 88 -10.85 -0.81 -9.74
C GLU A 88 -10.60 0.66 -9.35
N ASP A 89 -11.55 1.56 -9.63
CA ASP A 89 -11.45 2.98 -9.30
C ASP A 89 -11.36 3.21 -7.79
N GLU A 90 -12.19 2.51 -7.02
CA GLU A 90 -12.23 2.66 -5.57
C GLU A 90 -10.96 2.13 -4.90
N ALA A 91 -10.43 0.99 -5.37
CA ALA A 91 -9.15 0.45 -4.92
C ALA A 91 -8.01 1.43 -5.18
N LEU A 92 -7.94 2.03 -6.39
CA LEU A 92 -6.93 3.05 -6.70
C LEU A 92 -7.06 4.29 -5.82
N ARG A 93 -8.30 4.71 -5.53
CA ARG A 93 -8.56 5.89 -4.68
C ARG A 93 -8.03 5.66 -3.27
N VAL A 94 -8.39 4.55 -2.62
CA VAL A 94 -7.96 4.29 -1.23
C VAL A 94 -6.46 4.05 -1.12
N ILE A 95 -5.83 3.41 -2.11
CA ILE A 95 -4.36 3.28 -2.16
C ILE A 95 -3.69 4.65 -2.23
N LYS A 96 -4.18 5.56 -3.06
CA LYS A 96 -3.64 6.93 -3.16
C LYS A 96 -3.89 7.78 -1.90
N LEU A 97 -4.79 7.36 -1.02
CA LEU A 97 -5.05 8.05 0.25
C LEU A 97 -4.10 7.65 1.38
N ILE A 98 -3.28 6.60 1.21
CA ILE A 98 -2.32 6.21 2.24
C ILE A 98 -1.43 7.43 2.57
N PRO A 99 -1.39 7.91 3.82
CA PRO A 99 -0.79 9.20 4.15
C PRO A 99 0.70 9.27 3.89
N GLU A 100 1.41 8.18 4.18
CA GLU A 100 2.83 8.04 3.92
C GLU A 100 3.24 6.58 3.74
N TRP A 101 4.33 6.39 3.01
CA TRP A 101 4.93 5.09 2.72
C TRP A 101 6.44 5.12 2.89
N ASP A 102 7.05 3.95 2.75
CA ASP A 102 8.48 3.75 2.85
C ASP A 102 9.24 4.55 1.79
N VAL A 103 10.37 5.12 2.21
CA VAL A 103 11.30 5.83 1.34
C VAL A 103 12.67 5.21 1.54
N TYR A 104 13.31 4.81 0.43
CA TYR A 104 14.64 4.22 0.49
C TYR A 104 15.65 5.05 -0.29
N TYR A 105 16.79 5.32 0.32
CA TYR A 105 17.96 5.85 -0.35
C TYR A 105 19.06 4.80 -0.37
N ARG A 106 19.63 4.57 -1.55
CA ARG A 106 20.81 3.71 -1.72
C ARG A 106 21.88 4.52 -2.44
N LYS A 107 23.06 4.55 -1.83
CA LYS A 107 24.20 5.32 -2.35
C LYS A 107 23.83 6.79 -2.60
N GLY A 108 23.07 7.40 -1.69
CA GLY A 108 22.65 8.80 -1.80
C GLY A 108 21.54 9.08 -2.81
N LYS A 109 21.02 8.05 -3.48
CA LYS A 109 19.96 8.19 -4.49
C LYS A 109 18.67 7.56 -4.00
N HIS A 110 17.56 8.29 -4.15
CA HIS A 110 16.24 7.75 -3.92
C HIS A 110 16.00 6.56 -4.84
N ILE A 111 15.59 5.42 -4.26
CA ILE A 111 15.14 4.24 -4.98
C ILE A 111 13.65 4.16 -4.85
N ARG A 112 12.98 4.18 -6.00
CA ARG A 112 11.55 3.98 -6.08
C ARG A 112 11.24 2.48 -6.11
N GLN A 113 10.65 1.97 -5.02
CA GLN A 113 10.22 0.58 -4.92
C GLN A 113 8.72 0.46 -5.21
N SER A 114 8.37 -0.56 -5.99
CA SER A 114 6.98 -0.94 -6.22
C SER A 114 6.52 -1.94 -5.17
N TRP A 115 5.37 -1.66 -4.58
CA TRP A 115 4.70 -2.47 -3.57
C TRP A 115 3.38 -3.00 -4.14
N MET A 116 2.91 -4.12 -3.61
CA MET A 116 1.65 -4.71 -4.03
C MET A 116 0.71 -4.85 -2.84
N PHE A 117 -0.56 -4.53 -3.08
CA PHE A 117 -1.62 -4.77 -2.12
C PHE A 117 -2.88 -5.24 -2.85
N VAL A 118 -3.54 -6.27 -2.32
CA VAL A 118 -4.80 -6.78 -2.86
C VAL A 118 -5.94 -6.23 -2.01
N VAL A 119 -6.77 -5.39 -2.60
CA VAL A 119 -7.98 -4.88 -1.95
C VAL A 119 -9.09 -5.92 -2.13
N ARG A 120 -9.55 -6.49 -1.01
CA ARG A 120 -10.61 -7.51 -0.97
C ARG A 120 -11.95 -6.86 -0.64
N PHE A 121 -12.85 -6.83 -1.62
CA PHE A 121 -14.23 -6.41 -1.43
C PHE A 121 -15.10 -7.64 -1.12
N SER A 122 -15.75 -7.63 0.04
CA SER A 122 -16.71 -8.64 0.49
C SER A 122 -17.72 -8.02 1.45
N GLU A 123 -18.87 -8.66 1.66
CA GLU A 123 -19.85 -8.21 2.65
C GLU A 123 -19.33 -8.30 4.09
N ASP A 124 -18.42 -9.23 4.39
CA ASP A 124 -17.78 -9.30 5.71
C ASP A 124 -16.90 -8.08 5.99
N SER A 125 -16.10 -7.67 5.00
CA SER A 125 -15.32 -6.43 5.07
C SER A 125 -16.26 -5.22 5.17
N ARG A 126 -17.34 -5.19 4.38
CA ARG A 126 -18.33 -4.12 4.46
C ARG A 126 -18.89 -4.02 5.87
N LYS A 127 -19.47 -5.09 6.42
CA LYS A 127 -20.06 -5.10 7.77
C LYS A 127 -19.07 -4.65 8.85
N LYS A 128 -17.80 -5.03 8.72
CA LYS A 128 -16.76 -4.65 9.69
C LYS A 128 -16.38 -3.17 9.61
N TYR A 129 -16.28 -2.61 8.40
CA TYR A 129 -15.67 -1.29 8.18
C TYR A 129 -16.65 -0.20 7.71
N SER A 130 -17.90 -0.53 7.40
CA SER A 130 -18.95 0.43 7.04
C SER A 130 -19.61 1.09 8.26
N LEU A 131 -19.37 0.56 9.46
CA LEU A 131 -19.93 1.08 10.71
C LEU A 131 -19.33 2.46 11.02
N THR A 132 -20.22 3.39 11.33
CA THR A 132 -19.86 4.72 11.82
C THR A 132 -19.18 4.62 13.19
N GLU A 133 -18.39 5.62 13.57
CA GLU A 133 -17.72 5.66 14.89
C GLU A 133 -18.70 5.51 16.06
N GLU A 134 -19.97 5.93 15.88
CA GLU A 134 -21.06 5.78 16.85
C GLU A 134 -21.52 4.31 17.01
N GLU A 135 -21.39 3.49 15.98
CA GLU A 135 -21.77 2.08 15.98
C GLU A 135 -20.65 1.18 16.52
N LYS A 136 -19.37 1.59 16.36
CA LYS A 136 -18.21 0.88 16.91
C LYS A 136 -18.17 0.90 18.44
N ILE A 137 -18.68 1.96 19.07
CA ILE A 137 -18.75 2.11 20.55
C ILE A 137 -19.74 1.11 21.18
N LYS A 138 -20.70 0.56 20.41
CA LYS A 138 -21.73 -0.37 20.91
C LYS A 138 -21.33 -1.84 20.86
N ILE A 139 -20.18 -2.19 20.29
CA ILE A 139 -19.70 -3.56 20.23
C ILE A 139 -18.83 -3.80 21.46
N PRO A 140 -19.20 -4.72 22.39
CA PRO A 140 -18.37 -5.04 23.54
C PRO A 140 -17.02 -5.59 23.04
N SER A 141 -15.93 -5.07 23.57
CA SER A 141 -14.62 -5.72 23.46
C SER A 141 -14.69 -7.05 24.20
N GLU A 142 -14.79 -8.15 23.47
CA GLU A 142 -14.50 -9.50 23.98
C GLU A 142 -13.00 -9.65 24.31
#